data_AF-A0A239RVL1-F1
#
_entry.id   AF-A0A239RVL1-F1
#
_cell.length_a   1.000
_cell.length_b   1.000
_cell.length_c   1.000
_cell.angle_alpha   90.00
_cell.angle_beta   90.00
_cell.angle_gamma   90.00
#
_symmetry.space_group_name_H-M   'P 1'
#
loop_
_entity.id
_entity.type
_entity.pdbx_description
1 polymer ?
#
loop_
_entity_poly.entity_id
_entity_poly.type
_entity_poly.pdbx_seq_one_letter_code
_entity_poly.pdbx_strand_id
1 'polypeptide(L)'
;MLKLELRTLGLTAIIVSSLLLQACGQSEQAPEQKVEIKAAPKITNDATEYAQRAWVFINEVDGLVYNKQLDQIEAKVRHPARKLSTDWRINVKMTDSVTEGKYALCRKALTSLEVWARETLDGSSSVAQKQSDYERDKAQCRGAIDNPSLGNTDPKKVGV
;
A
#
# COMPACT_ATOMS: atom_id res chain seq x y z
N MET A 1 -33.07 40.06 -46.63
CA MET A 1 -33.17 38.59 -46.49
C MET A 1 -31.92 38.01 -45.80
N LEU A 2 -31.48 38.58 -44.67
CA LEU A 2 -30.23 38.15 -43.99
C LEU A 2 -30.48 37.66 -42.54
N LYS A 3 -31.72 37.77 -42.04
CA LYS A 3 -32.11 37.33 -40.68
C LYS A 3 -32.73 35.92 -40.64
N LEU A 4 -32.97 35.30 -41.80
CA LEU A 4 -33.59 33.98 -41.89
C LEU A 4 -32.54 32.85 -41.91
N GLU A 5 -31.38 33.09 -42.51
CA GLU A 5 -30.26 32.12 -42.61
C GLU A 5 -29.49 31.91 -41.29
N LEU A 6 -29.51 32.88 -40.37
CA LEU A 6 -28.82 32.75 -39.08
C LEU A 6 -29.63 31.94 -38.05
N ARG A 7 -30.95 31.80 -38.25
CA ARG A 7 -31.82 31.03 -37.37
C ARG A 7 -31.84 29.54 -37.71
N THR A 8 -31.67 29.21 -38.99
CA THR A 8 -31.61 27.82 -39.47
C THR A 8 -30.29 27.14 -39.12
N LEU A 9 -29.17 27.88 -39.07
CA LEU A 9 -27.87 27.35 -38.67
C LEU A 9 -27.75 27.04 -37.16
N GLY A 10 -28.49 27.77 -36.31
CA GLY A 10 -28.46 27.54 -34.86
C GLY A 10 -29.24 26.29 -34.41
N LEU A 11 -30.32 25.96 -35.13
CA LEU A 11 -31.17 24.81 -34.82
C LEU A 11 -30.54 23.47 -35.24
N THR A 12 -29.76 23.44 -36.32
CA THR A 12 -29.08 22.23 -36.78
C THR A 12 -27.93 21.81 -35.87
N ALA A 13 -27.22 22.76 -35.24
CA ALA A 13 -26.16 22.46 -34.27
C ALA A 13 -26.69 21.81 -32.98
N ILE A 14 -27.92 22.14 -32.56
CA ILE A 14 -28.54 21.59 -31.34
C ILE A 14 -29.04 20.15 -31.58
N ILE A 15 -29.56 19.85 -32.78
CA ILE A 15 -30.09 18.51 -33.13
C ILE A 15 -28.95 17.50 -33.36
N VAL A 16 -27.80 17.93 -33.89
CA VAL A 16 -26.64 17.04 -34.05
C VAL A 16 -25.97 16.73 -32.70
N SER A 17 -26.03 17.68 -31.75
CA SER A 17 -25.46 17.49 -30.40
C SER A 17 -26.26 16.50 -29.54
N SER A 18 -27.57 16.34 -29.77
CA SER A 18 -28.41 15.39 -29.02
C SER A 18 -28.28 13.94 -29.50
N LEU A 19 -27.82 13.71 -30.73
CA LEU A 19 -27.57 12.37 -31.27
C LEU A 19 -26.23 11.77 -30.79
N LEU A 20 -25.27 12.61 -30.40
CA LEU A 20 -23.98 12.15 -29.83
C LEU A 20 -24.05 11.84 -28.33
N LEU A 21 -25.09 12.28 -27.61
CA LEU A 21 -25.26 12.01 -26.18
C LEU A 21 -25.94 10.66 -25.86
N GLN A 22 -26.39 9.90 -26.87
CA GLN A 22 -26.99 8.57 -26.64
C GLN A 22 -25.96 7.45 -26.40
N ALA A 23 -24.67 7.76 -26.30
CA ALA A 23 -23.62 6.78 -26.01
C ALA A 23 -23.29 6.60 -24.50
N CYS A 24 -23.93 7.34 -23.60
CA CYS A 24 -23.82 7.15 -22.14
C CYS A 24 -25.10 6.55 -21.56
N GLY A 25 -25.58 5.47 -22.16
CA GLY A 25 -26.83 4.83 -21.73
C GLY A 25 -27.04 3.42 -22.25
N GLN A 26 -26.06 2.83 -22.94
CA GLN A 26 -26.04 1.39 -23.13
C GLN A 26 -25.75 0.77 -21.78
N SER A 27 -26.83 0.46 -21.05
CA SER A 27 -26.81 -0.60 -20.08
C SER A 27 -26.43 -1.84 -20.87
N GLU A 28 -25.14 -2.16 -20.87
CA GLU A 28 -24.68 -3.48 -21.28
C GLU A 28 -25.50 -4.45 -20.44
N GLN A 29 -26.48 -5.09 -21.07
CA GLN A 29 -26.86 -6.46 -20.74
C GLN A 29 -25.69 -7.34 -21.16
N ALA A 30 -24.54 -7.10 -20.52
CA ALA A 30 -23.52 -8.10 -20.38
C ALA A 30 -24.21 -9.27 -19.68
N PRO A 31 -24.09 -10.51 -20.18
CA PRO A 31 -24.57 -11.66 -19.44
C PRO A 31 -23.99 -11.54 -18.04
N GLU A 32 -24.84 -11.59 -17.01
CA GLU A 32 -24.43 -11.50 -15.61
C GLU A 32 -23.30 -12.51 -15.41
N GLN A 33 -22.07 -12.03 -15.52
CA GLN A 33 -20.90 -12.82 -15.25
C GLN A 33 -20.99 -12.96 -13.75
N LYS A 34 -21.58 -14.08 -13.33
CA LYS A 34 -21.79 -14.43 -11.93
C LYS A 34 -20.42 -14.39 -11.29
N VAL A 35 -20.05 -13.21 -10.77
CA VAL A 35 -18.80 -13.01 -10.05
C VAL A 35 -18.97 -13.90 -8.85
N GLU A 36 -18.32 -15.05 -8.87
CA GLU A 36 -18.22 -15.90 -7.71
C GLU A 36 -17.59 -15.04 -6.62
N ILE A 37 -18.42 -14.57 -5.69
CA ILE A 37 -17.98 -13.84 -4.51
C ILE A 37 -17.22 -14.88 -3.69
N LYS A 38 -15.92 -15.01 -3.97
CA LYS A 38 -15.02 -15.78 -3.13
C LYS A 38 -15.13 -15.19 -1.73
N ALA A 39 -15.33 -16.06 -0.75
CA ALA A 39 -15.35 -15.63 0.64
C ALA A 39 -14.10 -14.78 0.90
N ALA A 40 -14.28 -13.63 1.55
CA ALA A 40 -13.18 -12.79 1.95
C ALA A 40 -12.15 -13.65 2.70
N PRO A 41 -10.85 -13.59 2.36
CA PRO A 41 -9.82 -14.30 3.09
C PRO A 41 -10.00 -14.05 4.58
N LYS A 42 -10.03 -15.12 5.38
CA LYS A 42 -10.12 -14.97 6.83
C LYS A 42 -8.84 -14.29 7.31
N ILE A 43 -8.95 -13.01 7.64
CA ILE A 43 -7.87 -12.22 8.18
C ILE A 43 -7.49 -12.80 9.56
N THR A 44 -6.20 -13.05 9.78
CA THR A 44 -5.68 -13.58 11.04
C THR A 44 -5.25 -12.45 11.98
N ASN A 45 -5.26 -12.67 13.30
CA ASN A 45 -4.62 -11.75 14.25
C ASN A 45 -3.13 -12.09 14.44
N ASP A 46 -2.65 -13.22 13.88
CA ASP A 46 -1.27 -13.66 14.00
C ASP A 46 -0.39 -12.99 12.94
N ALA A 47 0.50 -12.11 13.39
CA ALA A 47 1.46 -11.39 12.56
C ALA A 47 2.82 -12.10 12.42
N THR A 48 3.03 -13.26 13.08
CA THR A 48 4.35 -13.92 13.19
C THR A 48 5.00 -14.15 11.83
N GLU A 49 4.23 -14.72 10.90
CA GLU A 49 4.72 -15.04 9.54
C GLU A 49 5.19 -13.78 8.81
N TYR A 50 4.40 -12.70 8.88
CA TYR A 50 4.72 -11.44 8.21
C TYR A 50 5.84 -10.68 8.89
N ALA A 51 5.94 -10.74 10.23
CA ALA A 51 7.06 -10.18 10.98
C ALA A 51 8.37 -10.86 10.60
N GLN A 52 8.38 -12.19 10.50
CA GLN A 52 9.57 -12.94 10.08
C GLN A 52 9.95 -12.62 8.64
N ARG A 53 8.99 -12.56 7.71
CA ARG A 53 9.23 -12.15 6.33
C ARG A 53 9.82 -10.75 6.23
N ALA A 54 9.25 -9.81 6.99
CA ALA A 54 9.76 -8.45 7.07
C ALA A 54 11.20 -8.42 7.57
N TRP A 55 11.49 -9.15 8.65
CA TRP A 55 12.83 -9.23 9.22
C TRP A 55 13.86 -9.78 8.22
N VAL A 56 13.54 -10.90 7.56
CA VAL A 56 14.41 -11.51 6.53
C VAL A 56 14.65 -10.52 5.39
N PHE A 57 13.57 -9.97 4.82
CA PHE A 57 13.64 -9.04 3.70
C PHE A 57 14.50 -7.81 4.02
N ILE A 58 14.27 -7.17 5.18
CA ILE A 58 15.00 -5.97 5.57
C ILE A 58 16.51 -6.23 5.66
N ASN A 59 16.94 -7.38 6.20
CA ASN A 59 18.36 -7.71 6.32
C ASN A 59 19.00 -8.16 4.99
N GLU A 60 18.18 -8.51 3.99
CA GLU A 60 18.66 -8.85 2.65
C GLU A 60 18.93 -7.58 1.83
N VAL A 61 18.10 -6.56 1.95
CA VAL A 61 18.07 -5.45 0.97
C VAL A 61 18.53 -4.10 1.50
N ASP A 62 18.64 -3.90 2.81
CA ASP A 62 19.01 -2.59 3.38
C ASP A 62 20.41 -2.13 2.99
N GLY A 63 21.33 -3.07 2.79
CA GLY A 63 22.67 -2.83 2.25
C GLY A 63 22.64 -2.09 0.91
N LEU A 64 21.62 -2.29 0.08
CA LEU A 64 21.46 -1.57 -1.19
C LEU A 64 21.25 -0.06 -0.97
N VAL A 65 20.52 0.30 0.10
CA VAL A 65 20.24 1.70 0.46
C VAL A 65 21.46 2.32 1.13
N TYR A 66 22.10 1.61 2.05
CA TYR A 66 23.37 2.04 2.69
C TYR A 66 24.44 2.36 1.65
N ASN A 67 24.60 1.47 0.66
CA ASN A 67 25.61 1.61 -0.39
C ASN A 67 25.16 2.53 -1.55
N LYS A 68 23.97 3.15 -1.45
CA LYS A 68 23.40 4.05 -2.46
C LYS A 68 23.39 3.42 -3.86
N GLN A 69 23.00 2.15 -3.97
CA GLN A 69 22.83 1.46 -5.26
C GLN A 69 21.51 1.92 -5.92
N LEU A 70 21.48 3.19 -6.35
CA LEU A 70 20.26 3.91 -6.76
C LEU A 70 19.50 3.18 -7.88
N ASP A 71 20.23 2.55 -8.79
CA ASP A 71 19.70 1.74 -9.90
C ASP A 71 18.89 0.51 -9.45
N GLN A 72 19.11 0.06 -8.21
CA GLN A 72 18.47 -1.13 -7.65
C GLN A 72 17.38 -0.81 -6.62
N ILE A 73 17.38 0.40 -6.04
CA ILE A 73 16.50 0.74 -4.90
C ILE A 73 15.01 0.60 -5.26
N GLU A 74 14.57 1.10 -6.41
CA GLU A 74 13.14 1.06 -6.75
C GLU A 74 12.64 -0.38 -6.89
N ALA A 75 13.36 -1.19 -7.67
CA ALA A 75 12.98 -2.56 -8.02
C ALA A 75 13.19 -3.57 -6.87
N LYS A 76 14.29 -3.46 -6.12
CA LYS A 76 14.67 -4.45 -5.11
C LYS A 76 14.28 -4.06 -3.69
N VAL A 77 14.12 -2.76 -3.39
CA VAL A 77 13.78 -2.29 -2.05
C VAL A 77 12.35 -1.79 -2.00
N ARG A 78 12.02 -0.74 -2.75
CA ARG A 78 10.76 -0.01 -2.55
C ARG A 78 9.54 -0.80 -3.00
N HIS A 79 9.54 -1.35 -4.21
CA HIS A 79 8.41 -2.15 -4.69
C HIS A 79 8.15 -3.39 -3.81
N PRO A 80 9.15 -4.21 -3.47
CA PRO A 80 8.92 -5.37 -2.62
C PRO A 80 8.50 -4.99 -1.19
N ALA A 81 9.05 -3.91 -0.61
CA ALA A 81 8.63 -3.42 0.70
C ALA A 81 7.15 -3.01 0.70
N ARG A 82 6.70 -2.24 -0.31
CA ARG A 82 5.29 -1.85 -0.47
C ARG A 82 4.38 -3.06 -0.64
N LYS A 83 4.81 -4.04 -1.46
CA LYS A 83 4.07 -5.29 -1.66
C LYS A 83 3.93 -6.05 -0.34
N LEU A 84 5.02 -6.27 0.39
CA LEU A 84 4.98 -6.99 1.67
C LEU A 84 4.13 -6.27 2.72
N SER A 85 4.20 -4.93 2.78
CA SER A 85 3.34 -4.12 3.66
C SER A 85 1.87 -4.24 3.26
N THR A 86 1.56 -4.35 1.97
CA THR A 86 0.20 -4.52 1.46
C THR A 86 -0.32 -5.92 1.78
N ASP A 87 0.48 -6.95 1.49
CA ASP A 87 0.17 -8.34 1.79
C ASP A 87 -0.07 -8.52 3.30
N TRP A 88 0.74 -7.87 4.15
CA TRP A 88 0.53 -7.85 5.60
C TRP A 88 -0.86 -7.30 5.94
N ARG A 89 -1.23 -6.11 5.47
CA ARG A 89 -2.50 -5.45 5.80
C ARG A 89 -3.73 -6.21 5.29
N ILE A 90 -3.59 -7.00 4.23
CA ILE A 90 -4.66 -7.81 3.67
C ILE A 90 -4.89 -9.07 4.51
N ASN A 91 -3.83 -9.65 5.05
CA ASN A 91 -3.89 -10.98 5.68
C ASN A 91 -3.86 -10.94 7.20
N VAL A 92 -3.33 -9.86 7.80
CA VAL A 92 -3.27 -9.65 9.24
C VAL A 92 -4.23 -8.53 9.63
N LYS A 93 -5.00 -8.76 10.68
CA LYS A 93 -6.02 -7.84 11.16
C LYS A 93 -5.31 -6.65 11.79
N MET A 94 -5.43 -5.52 11.13
CA MET A 94 -5.07 -4.20 11.66
C MET A 94 -6.12 -3.79 12.72
N THR A 95 -6.32 -4.61 13.75
CA THR A 95 -6.84 -4.08 15.02
C THR A 95 -5.69 -3.35 15.70
N ASP A 96 -6.00 -2.42 16.60
CA ASP A 96 -5.05 -1.67 17.42
C ASP A 96 -3.70 -2.36 17.75
N SER A 97 -2.71 -1.56 18.15
CA SER A 97 -1.38 -2.04 18.59
C SER A 97 -1.42 -3.14 19.67
N VAL A 98 -2.59 -3.40 20.25
CA VAL A 98 -2.89 -4.44 21.23
C VAL A 98 -3.07 -5.83 20.59
N THR A 99 -3.29 -5.96 19.26
CA THR A 99 -3.49 -7.28 18.62
C THR A 99 -2.25 -7.83 17.91
N GLU A 100 -1.57 -7.03 17.09
CA GLU A 100 -0.27 -7.38 16.48
C GLU A 100 0.87 -7.39 17.52
N GLY A 101 0.64 -6.80 18.70
CA GLY A 101 1.61 -6.51 19.74
C GLY A 101 2.95 -6.00 19.20
N LYS A 102 4.08 -6.54 19.66
CA LYS A 102 5.40 -6.02 19.21
C LYS A 102 5.73 -6.38 17.76
N TYR A 103 5.03 -7.31 17.11
CA TYR A 103 5.28 -7.63 15.70
C TYR A 103 4.90 -6.49 14.75
N ALA A 104 4.02 -5.57 15.16
CA ALA A 104 3.76 -4.32 14.44
C ALA A 104 5.03 -3.47 14.22
N LEU A 105 6.04 -3.61 15.09
CA LEU A 105 7.32 -2.89 14.96
C LEU A 105 8.10 -3.33 13.71
N CYS A 106 7.92 -4.56 13.23
CA CYS A 106 8.51 -5.03 11.98
C CYS A 106 7.85 -4.42 10.74
N ARG A 107 6.54 -4.20 10.77
CA ARG A 107 5.84 -3.43 9.73
C ARG A 107 6.27 -1.95 9.73
N LYS A 108 6.52 -1.38 10.91
CA LYS A 108 7.09 -0.04 11.04
C LYS A 108 8.48 0.04 10.41
N ALA A 109 9.36 -0.92 10.70
CA ALA A 109 10.70 -1.02 10.10
C ALA A 109 10.66 -1.14 8.56
N LEU A 110 9.70 -1.90 7.99
CA LEU A 110 9.49 -1.95 6.54
C LEU A 110 9.12 -0.57 5.97
N THR A 111 8.26 0.15 6.66
CA THR A 111 7.79 1.46 6.21
C THR A 111 8.92 2.50 6.28
N SER A 112 9.70 2.52 7.35
CA SER A 112 10.84 3.44 7.47
C SER A 112 11.97 3.12 6.49
N LEU A 113 12.20 1.84 6.15
CA LEU A 113 13.10 1.43 5.06
C LEU A 113 12.65 2.01 3.71
N GLU A 114 11.36 1.87 3.37
CA GLU A 114 10.82 2.38 2.10
C GLU A 114 10.94 3.90 1.99
N VAL A 115 10.66 4.61 3.09
CA VAL A 115 10.79 6.08 3.15
C VAL A 115 12.25 6.50 3.01
N TRP A 116 13.16 5.87 3.75
CA TRP A 116 14.59 6.18 3.64
C TRP A 116 15.13 5.89 2.23
N ALA A 117 14.74 4.77 1.64
CA ALA A 117 15.06 4.40 0.27
C ALA A 117 14.57 5.46 -0.74
N ARG A 118 13.33 5.94 -0.60
CA ARG A 118 12.79 7.02 -1.44
C ARG A 118 13.60 8.31 -1.31
N GLU A 119 13.83 8.76 -0.08
CA GLU A 119 14.54 10.02 0.16
C GLU A 119 15.99 9.94 -0.31
N THR A 120 16.59 8.75 -0.29
CA THR A 120 17.93 8.47 -0.85
C THR A 120 17.93 8.61 -2.38
N LEU A 121 16.90 8.12 -3.07
CA LEU A 121 16.72 8.32 -4.51
C LEU A 121 16.51 9.81 -4.86
N ASP A 122 15.71 10.51 -4.06
CA ASP A 122 15.38 11.92 -4.27
C ASP A 122 16.55 12.86 -3.91
N GLY A 123 17.61 12.36 -3.27
CA GLY A 123 18.75 13.17 -2.82
C GLY A 123 18.36 14.19 -1.75
N SER A 124 17.33 13.89 -0.96
CA SER A 124 16.72 14.81 0.00
C SER A 124 17.66 15.19 1.15
N SER A 125 17.51 16.39 1.70
CA SER A 125 18.22 16.81 2.91
C SER A 125 17.84 15.99 4.16
N SER A 126 16.71 15.27 4.10
CA SER A 126 16.21 14.47 5.22
C SER A 126 16.81 13.06 5.31
N VAL A 127 17.65 12.64 4.35
CA VAL A 127 18.19 11.27 4.24
C VAL A 127 18.81 10.78 5.53
N ALA A 128 19.66 11.58 6.18
CA ALA A 128 20.32 11.19 7.43
C ALA A 128 19.33 10.93 8.57
N GLN A 129 18.29 11.77 8.68
CA GLN A 129 17.23 11.58 9.68
C GLN A 129 16.44 10.29 9.39
N LYS A 130 16.14 10.01 8.12
CA LYS A 130 15.39 8.80 7.73
C LYS A 130 16.19 7.52 7.88
N GLN A 131 17.49 7.56 7.67
CA GLN A 131 18.38 6.46 8.02
C GLN A 131 18.31 6.18 9.53
N SER A 132 18.44 7.22 10.38
CA SER A 132 18.37 7.06 11.83
C SER A 132 17.01 6.52 12.29
N ASP A 133 15.92 7.01 11.69
CA ASP A 133 14.57 6.52 11.96
C ASP A 133 14.43 5.03 11.63
N TYR A 134 14.94 4.63 10.47
CA TYR A 134 14.97 3.25 10.03
C TYR A 134 15.80 2.35 10.96
N GLU A 135 17.01 2.75 11.32
CA GLU A 135 17.90 1.98 12.20
C GLU A 135 17.27 1.72 13.57
N ARG A 136 16.66 2.75 14.16
CA ARG A 136 15.89 2.62 15.40
C ARG A 136 14.74 1.63 15.24
N ASP A 137 13.95 1.77 14.18
CA ASP A 137 12.78 0.91 13.96
C ASP A 137 13.19 -0.55 13.64
N LYS A 138 14.30 -0.75 12.92
CA LYS A 138 14.91 -2.06 12.69
C LYS A 138 15.34 -2.72 14.00
N ALA A 139 15.98 -1.97 14.90
CA ALA A 139 16.36 -2.48 16.23
C ALA A 139 15.13 -2.87 17.07
N GLN A 140 14.05 -2.08 17.00
CA GLN A 140 12.78 -2.40 17.65
C GLN A 140 12.15 -3.69 17.08
N CYS A 141 12.16 -3.87 15.76
CA CYS A 141 11.73 -5.11 15.13
C CYS A 141 12.59 -6.30 15.57
N ARG A 142 13.93 -6.15 15.61
CA ARG A 142 14.83 -7.20 16.11
C ARG A 142 14.42 -7.65 17.52
N GLY A 143 14.19 -6.69 18.41
CA GLY A 143 13.73 -6.97 19.77
C GLY A 143 12.40 -7.73 19.82
N ALA A 144 11.49 -7.49 18.87
CA ALA A 144 10.24 -8.24 18.76
C ALA A 144 10.47 -9.69 18.26
N ILE A 145 11.33 -9.88 17.25
CA ILE A 145 11.71 -11.19 16.72
C ILE A 145 12.43 -12.04 17.79
N ASP A 146 13.32 -11.43 18.57
CA ASP A 146 14.08 -12.11 19.63
C ASP A 146 13.22 -12.44 20.85
N ASN A 147 12.04 -11.80 21.00
CA ASN A 147 11.13 -12.00 22.13
C ASN A 147 9.71 -12.30 21.62
N PRO A 148 9.49 -13.47 20.99
CA PRO A 148 8.23 -13.80 20.32
C PRO A 148 7.02 -13.86 21.29
N SER A 149 7.27 -14.07 22.59
CA SER A 149 6.25 -14.01 23.64
C SER A 149 5.59 -12.64 23.80
N LEU A 150 6.25 -11.57 23.33
CA LEU A 150 5.74 -10.20 23.31
C LEU A 150 5.23 -9.79 21.92
N GLY A 151 5.25 -10.72 20.96
CA GLY A 151 4.81 -10.55 19.58
C GLY A 151 3.31 -10.30 19.51
N ASN A 152 2.52 -11.29 19.09
CA ASN A 152 1.05 -11.15 19.09
C ASN A 152 0.54 -11.01 20.52
N THR A 153 -0.28 -9.99 20.77
CA THR A 153 -0.97 -9.82 22.05
C THR A 153 -2.46 -10.11 21.88
N ASP A 154 -3.02 -10.91 22.78
CA ASP A 154 -4.46 -11.16 22.81
C ASP A 154 -5.14 -10.01 23.56
N PRO A 155 -6.00 -9.20 22.92
CA PRO A 155 -6.69 -8.10 23.59
C PRO A 155 -7.59 -8.59 24.73
N LYS A 156 -7.94 -9.88 24.78
CA LYS A 156 -8.73 -10.48 25.86
C LYS A 156 -7.93 -10.89 27.09
N LYS A 157 -6.59 -10.88 27.03
CA LYS A 157 -5.74 -11.31 28.17
C LYS A 157 -5.22 -10.14 29.02
N VAL A 158 -5.34 -8.90 28.54
CA VAL A 158 -4.97 -7.70 29.30
C VAL A 158 -6.25 -7.03 29.80
N GLY A 159 -6.89 -7.68 30.75
CA GLY A 159 -8.12 -7.22 31.40
C GLY A 159 -8.33 -7.99 32.70
N VAL A 160 -7.59 -7.58 33.74
CA VAL A 160 -7.96 -7.79 35.14
C VAL A 160 -8.54 -6.48 35.63
#